data_AF-A0A5S4H5S5-F1
#
_entry.id   AF-A0A5S4H5S5-F1
#
_cell.length_a   1.000
_cell.length_b   1.000
_cell.length_c   1.000
_cell.angle_alpha   90.00
_cell.angle_beta   90.00
_cell.angle_gamma   90.00
#
_symmetry.space_group_name_H-M   'P 1'
#
loop_
_entity.id
_entity.type
_entity.pdbx_description
1 polymer ?
#
loop_
_entity_poly.entity_id
_entity_poly.type
_entity_poly.pdbx_seq_one_letter_code
_entity_poly.pdbx_strand_id
1 'polypeptide(L)'
;MSTLLWVVLPYVAIAVFVLGHVWRYRYDKFGWTTRSSQLYERRLLRIGSPLFHFGILVVALGHVGGLIIPDSWTEAVGITEHMYHVVAVVLGTVAGFCTLAGLAILIYRRRTVGPVFLATTRNDKMMYAVLAGTIVLGLAATVAANVIGGGYNYRESVSPWFRSVFYLQPDPDLMTGVPILFQLHALSALVLFCIWPFTRLVHMLTAPIGYVTRPYVVYRSRDEHLGMHETRRGWDRVQ
;
A
#
# COMPACT_ATOMS: atom_id res chain seq x y z
N MET A 1 26.79 -5.75 -1.43
CA MET A 1 25.45 -5.61 -2.04
C MET A 1 24.32 -5.80 -1.01
N SER A 2 24.40 -6.83 -0.14
CA SER A 2 23.38 -7.12 0.90
C SER A 2 23.02 -5.91 1.77
N THR A 3 24.00 -5.22 2.36
CA THR A 3 23.77 -4.02 3.18
C THR A 3 23.04 -2.90 2.43
N LEU A 4 23.39 -2.66 1.16
CA LEU A 4 22.75 -1.60 0.38
C LEU A 4 21.27 -1.91 0.13
N LEU A 5 20.93 -3.16 -0.17
CA LEU A 5 19.56 -3.58 -0.48
C LEU A 5 18.68 -3.78 0.76
N TRP A 6 19.24 -4.33 1.85
CA TRP A 6 18.45 -4.81 2.98
C TRP A 6 18.60 -3.96 4.25
N VAL A 7 19.53 -3.00 4.25
CA VAL A 7 19.69 -1.99 5.32
C VAL A 7 19.38 -0.59 4.80
N VAL A 8 20.12 -0.12 3.79
CA VAL A 8 20.03 1.28 3.34
C VAL A 8 18.72 1.56 2.59
N LEU A 9 18.38 0.72 1.61
CA LEU A 9 17.21 0.92 0.75
C LEU A 9 15.88 1.00 1.52
N PRO A 10 15.60 0.17 2.55
CA PRO A 10 14.41 0.32 3.39
C PRO A 10 14.30 1.69 4.05
N TYR A 11 15.39 2.23 4.62
CA TYR A 11 15.36 3.55 5.24
C TYR A 11 15.17 4.67 4.23
N VAL A 12 15.77 4.56 3.04
CA VAL A 12 15.51 5.50 1.94
C VAL A 12 14.03 5.46 1.55
N ALA A 13 13.45 4.28 1.41
CA ALA A 13 12.04 4.13 1.07
C ALA A 13 11.11 4.72 2.15
N ILE A 14 11.39 4.46 3.43
CA ILE A 14 10.65 5.03 4.55
C ILE A 14 10.79 6.55 4.58
N ALA A 15 12.01 7.09 4.42
CA ALA A 15 12.25 8.53 4.41
C ALA A 15 11.51 9.22 3.27
N VAL A 16 11.59 8.68 2.04
CA VAL A 16 10.85 9.20 0.87
C VAL A 16 9.34 9.10 1.10
N PHE A 17 8.86 7.97 1.61
CA PHE A 17 7.45 7.77 1.91
C PHE A 17 6.96 8.83 2.91
N VAL A 18 7.59 8.96 4.07
CA VAL A 18 7.13 9.88 5.13
C VAL A 18 7.29 11.34 4.69
N LEU A 19 8.50 11.74 4.28
CA LEU A 19 8.77 13.14 3.92
C LEU A 19 7.98 13.56 2.68
N GLY A 20 7.82 12.67 1.70
CA GLY A 20 7.01 12.92 0.51
C GLY A 20 5.53 13.15 0.86
N HIS A 21 4.96 12.38 1.80
CA HIS A 21 3.58 12.60 2.25
C HIS A 21 3.44 13.91 3.03
N VAL A 22 4.39 14.23 3.92
CA VAL A 22 4.39 15.49 4.67
C VAL A 22 4.47 16.68 3.70
N TRP A 23 5.40 16.64 2.75
CA TRP A 23 5.55 17.66 1.73
C TRP A 23 4.27 17.82 0.91
N ARG A 24 3.71 16.72 0.39
CA ARG A 24 2.49 16.77 -0.42
C ARG A 24 1.29 17.29 0.37
N TYR A 25 1.15 16.90 1.63
CA TYR A 25 0.08 17.42 2.48
C TYR A 25 0.23 18.92 2.77
N ARG A 26 1.47 19.44 2.85
CA ARG A 26 1.71 20.86 3.08
C ARG A 26 1.50 21.69 1.81
N TYR A 27 1.96 21.21 0.66
CA TYR A 27 2.08 22.02 -0.56
C TYR A 27 1.10 21.64 -1.70
N ASP A 28 0.51 20.44 -1.69
CA ASP A 28 -0.42 19.96 -2.72
C ASP A 28 -1.65 19.27 -2.11
N LYS A 29 -2.41 20.02 -1.31
CA LYS A 29 -3.67 19.54 -0.72
C LYS A 29 -4.74 19.28 -1.78
N PHE A 30 -4.76 20.04 -2.87
CA PHE A 30 -5.73 19.85 -3.96
C PHE A 30 -5.47 18.57 -4.76
N GLY A 31 -4.21 18.16 -4.90
CA GLY A 31 -3.83 16.89 -5.50
C GLY A 31 -4.09 15.68 -4.60
N TRP A 32 -4.48 15.89 -3.33
CA TRP A 32 -4.86 14.83 -2.40
C TRP A 32 -6.31 14.37 -2.63
N THR A 33 -6.50 13.57 -3.68
CA THR A 33 -7.82 13.08 -4.09
C THR A 33 -7.72 11.68 -4.69
N THR A 34 -8.83 10.93 -4.63
CA THR A 34 -8.98 9.63 -5.28
C THR A 34 -8.93 9.72 -6.80
N ARG A 35 -9.15 10.91 -7.39
CA ARG A 35 -9.28 11.15 -8.84
C ARG A 35 -10.25 10.14 -9.47
N SER A 36 -11.48 10.10 -8.94
CA SER A 36 -12.51 9.18 -9.44
C SER A 36 -12.83 9.44 -10.91
N SER A 37 -12.85 8.38 -11.71
CA SER A 37 -13.26 8.42 -13.12
C SER A 37 -14.62 7.77 -13.34
N GLN A 38 -15.40 7.57 -12.28
CA GLN A 38 -16.70 6.89 -12.32
C GLN A 38 -17.73 7.60 -13.20
N LEU A 39 -17.68 8.93 -13.29
CA LEU A 39 -18.61 9.68 -14.14
C LEU A 39 -18.47 9.31 -15.62
N TYR A 40 -17.25 8.99 -16.07
CA TYR A 40 -16.98 8.62 -17.46
C TYR A 40 -17.41 7.19 -17.81
N GLU A 41 -17.37 6.26 -16.84
CA GLU A 41 -17.80 4.87 -17.04
C GLU A 41 -18.03 4.20 -15.68
N ARG A 42 -19.17 3.51 -15.53
CA ARG A 42 -19.63 2.95 -14.25
C ARG A 42 -19.72 1.42 -14.20
N ARG A 43 -19.95 0.74 -15.34
CA ARG A 43 -20.29 -0.69 -15.41
C ARG A 43 -19.09 -1.56 -15.02
N LEU A 44 -17.94 -1.35 -15.66
CA LEU A 44 -16.71 -2.07 -15.32
C LEU A 44 -16.18 -1.65 -13.95
N LEU A 45 -16.29 -0.36 -13.62
CA LEU A 45 -15.86 0.15 -12.32
C LEU A 45 -16.64 -0.48 -11.15
N ARG A 46 -17.94 -0.72 -11.29
CA ARG A 46 -18.80 -1.30 -10.25
C ARG A 46 -18.34 -2.69 -9.81
N ILE A 47 -17.71 -3.45 -10.69
CA ILE A 47 -17.21 -4.80 -10.40
C ILE A 47 -15.72 -4.74 -10.05
N GLY A 48 -14.92 -4.10 -10.91
CA GLY A 48 -13.46 -4.06 -10.74
C GLY A 48 -13.03 -3.30 -9.48
N SER A 49 -13.72 -2.21 -9.11
CA SER A 49 -13.33 -1.42 -7.94
C SER A 49 -13.54 -2.16 -6.63
N PRO A 50 -14.72 -2.71 -6.29
CA PRO A 50 -14.88 -3.50 -5.07
C PRO A 50 -13.99 -4.73 -5.04
N LEU A 51 -13.89 -5.48 -6.15
CA LEU A 51 -13.06 -6.68 -6.23
C LEU A 51 -11.59 -6.39 -5.92
N PHE A 52 -11.06 -5.30 -6.49
CA PHE A 52 -9.70 -4.82 -6.18
C PHE A 52 -9.56 -4.36 -4.74
N HIS A 53 -10.44 -3.48 -4.25
CA HIS A 53 -10.27 -2.84 -2.94
C HIS A 53 -10.49 -3.80 -1.78
N PHE A 54 -11.50 -4.68 -1.83
CA PHE A 54 -11.66 -5.70 -0.79
C PHE A 54 -10.51 -6.70 -0.82
N GLY A 55 -10.07 -7.12 -2.01
CA GLY A 55 -8.90 -7.98 -2.17
C GLY A 55 -7.65 -7.35 -1.53
N ILE A 56 -7.29 -6.13 -1.93
CA ILE A 56 -6.04 -5.49 -1.47
C ILE A 56 -6.09 -5.17 0.03
N LEU A 57 -7.27 -4.87 0.59
CA LEU A 57 -7.43 -4.67 2.04
C LEU A 57 -7.16 -5.97 2.81
N VAL A 58 -7.71 -7.10 2.36
CA VAL A 58 -7.43 -8.40 2.97
C VAL A 58 -5.96 -8.78 2.81
N VAL A 59 -5.36 -8.54 1.65
CA VAL A 59 -3.92 -8.75 1.43
C VAL A 59 -3.09 -7.88 2.39
N ALA A 60 -3.41 -6.59 2.52
CA ALA A 60 -2.70 -5.67 3.40
C ALA A 60 -2.82 -6.08 4.88
N LEU A 61 -4.01 -6.48 5.33
CA LEU A 61 -4.22 -7.01 6.68
C LEU A 61 -3.44 -8.31 6.90
N GLY A 62 -3.41 -9.19 5.90
CA GLY A 62 -2.58 -10.40 5.93
C GLY A 62 -1.09 -10.10 6.04
N HIS A 63 -0.59 -9.09 5.31
CA HIS A 63 0.82 -8.65 5.44
C HIS A 63 1.11 -8.07 6.82
N VAL A 64 0.19 -7.28 7.40
CA VAL A 64 0.33 -6.79 8.78
C VAL A 64 0.41 -7.96 9.76
N GLY A 65 -0.52 -8.92 9.64
CA GLY A 65 -0.53 -10.12 10.47
C GLY A 65 0.73 -10.96 10.32
N GLY A 66 1.23 -11.14 9.10
CA GLY A 66 2.39 -12.01 8.85
C GLY A 66 3.74 -11.37 9.09
N LEU A 67 3.90 -10.06 8.88
CA LEU A 67 5.18 -9.37 9.00
C LEU A 67 5.37 -8.74 10.39
N ILE A 68 4.31 -8.20 10.99
CA ILE A 68 4.41 -7.42 12.23
C ILE A 68 4.17 -8.27 13.47
N ILE A 69 3.21 -9.21 13.42
CA ILE A 69 2.88 -10.05 14.57
C ILE A 69 3.90 -11.19 14.69
N PRO A 70 4.62 -11.31 15.82
CA PRO A 70 5.54 -12.43 16.04
C PRO A 70 4.82 -13.77 16.05
N ASP A 71 5.52 -14.82 15.64
CA ASP A 71 5.08 -16.21 15.72
C ASP A 71 4.73 -16.66 17.14
N SER A 72 5.57 -16.32 18.11
CA SER A 72 5.33 -16.55 19.54
C SER A 72 3.99 -16.01 20.04
N TRP A 73 3.49 -14.90 19.48
CA TRP A 73 2.19 -14.35 19.87
C TRP A 73 1.04 -15.17 19.31
N THR A 74 1.15 -15.62 18.06
CA THR A 74 0.14 -16.50 17.46
C THR A 74 0.10 -17.86 18.16
N GLU A 75 1.25 -18.41 18.52
CA GLU A 75 1.34 -19.67 19.28
C GLU A 75 0.77 -19.53 20.69
N ALA A 76 1.01 -18.41 21.37
CA ALA A 76 0.48 -18.13 22.71
C ALA A 76 -1.06 -18.10 22.76
N VAL A 77 -1.72 -17.78 21.65
CA VAL A 77 -3.19 -17.80 21.52
C VAL A 77 -3.70 -19.16 20.99
N GLY A 78 -2.81 -20.14 20.84
CA GLY A 78 -3.13 -21.51 20.41
C GLY A 78 -3.23 -21.70 18.90
N ILE A 79 -2.77 -20.74 18.09
CA ILE A 79 -2.72 -20.88 16.63
C ILE A 79 -1.43 -21.63 16.29
N THR A 80 -1.56 -22.88 15.83
CA THR A 80 -0.42 -23.67 15.37
C THR A 80 0.14 -23.11 14.06
N GLU A 81 1.44 -23.30 13.80
CA GLU A 81 2.07 -22.86 12.55
C GLU A 81 1.37 -23.46 11.32
N HIS A 82 0.91 -24.72 11.39
CA HIS A 82 0.13 -25.33 10.31
C HIS A 82 -1.21 -24.61 10.07
N MET A 83 -1.96 -24.31 11.14
CA MET A 83 -3.22 -23.56 11.01
C MET A 83 -2.99 -22.17 10.44
N TYR A 84 -1.96 -21.47 10.93
CA TYR A 84 -1.58 -20.17 10.41
C TYR A 84 -1.24 -20.25 8.92
N HIS A 85 -0.39 -21.21 8.54
CA HIS A 85 0.04 -21.42 7.15
C HIS A 85 -1.16 -21.68 6.23
N VAL A 86 -2.06 -22.61 6.59
CA VAL A 86 -3.25 -22.92 5.78
C VAL A 86 -4.14 -21.69 5.60
N VAL A 87 -4.44 -20.98 6.69
CA VAL A 87 -5.28 -19.76 6.62
C VAL A 87 -4.60 -18.68 5.78
N ALA A 88 -3.31 -18.43 6.00
CA ALA A 88 -2.55 -17.43 5.27
C ALA A 88 -2.50 -17.73 3.77
N VAL A 89 -2.30 -18.99 3.39
CA VAL A 89 -2.23 -19.41 1.98
C VAL A 89 -3.59 -19.34 1.32
N VAL A 90 -4.65 -19.86 1.93
CA VAL A 90 -6.00 -19.86 1.35
C VAL A 90 -6.52 -18.43 1.24
N LEU A 91 -6.52 -17.68 2.34
CA LEU A 91 -7.02 -16.32 2.37
C LEU A 91 -6.15 -15.40 1.50
N GLY A 92 -4.84 -15.55 1.57
CA GLY A 92 -3.88 -14.78 0.76
C GLY A 92 -4.02 -15.04 -0.74
N THR A 93 -4.20 -16.30 -1.16
CA THR A 93 -4.37 -16.65 -2.58
C THR A 93 -5.69 -16.11 -3.12
N VAL A 94 -6.80 -16.30 -2.39
CA VAL A 94 -8.11 -15.79 -2.80
C VAL A 94 -8.10 -14.27 -2.86
N ALA A 95 -7.61 -13.59 -1.82
CA ALA A 95 -7.54 -12.14 -1.77
C ALA A 95 -6.59 -11.57 -2.84
N GLY A 96 -5.44 -12.20 -3.05
CA GLY A 96 -4.49 -11.82 -4.09
C GLY A 96 -5.06 -12.01 -5.50
N PHE A 97 -5.76 -13.11 -5.76
CA PHE A 97 -6.45 -13.34 -7.05
C PHE A 97 -7.55 -12.30 -7.28
N CYS A 98 -8.41 -12.04 -6.30
CA CYS A 98 -9.42 -10.98 -6.37
C CYS A 98 -8.77 -9.61 -6.65
N THR A 99 -7.67 -9.30 -5.96
CA THR A 99 -6.91 -8.06 -6.19
C THR A 99 -6.41 -7.98 -7.62
N LEU A 100 -5.76 -9.03 -8.13
CA LEU A 100 -5.19 -9.05 -9.48
C LEU A 100 -6.29 -8.97 -10.55
N ALA A 101 -7.38 -9.73 -10.40
CA ALA A 101 -8.52 -9.72 -11.31
C ALA A 101 -9.21 -8.34 -11.33
N GLY A 102 -9.44 -7.75 -10.15
CA GLY A 102 -9.98 -6.39 -10.04
C GLY A 102 -9.06 -5.37 -10.70
N LEU A 103 -7.75 -5.45 -10.48
CA LEU A 103 -6.76 -4.59 -11.13
C LEU A 103 -6.77 -4.76 -12.65
N ALA A 104 -6.84 -5.99 -13.15
CA ALA A 104 -6.89 -6.27 -14.58
C ALA A 104 -8.13 -5.64 -15.24
N ILE A 105 -9.31 -5.75 -14.61
CA ILE A 105 -10.54 -5.09 -15.07
C ILE A 105 -10.36 -3.57 -15.10
N LEU A 106 -9.75 -2.99 -14.06
CA LEU A 106 -9.54 -1.54 -13.98
C LEU A 106 -8.53 -1.03 -15.02
N ILE A 107 -7.46 -1.78 -15.28
CA ILE A 107 -6.49 -1.48 -16.34
C ILE A 107 -7.15 -1.60 -17.70
N TYR A 108 -7.88 -2.70 -17.96
CA TYR A 108 -8.62 -2.92 -19.19
C TYR A 108 -9.57 -1.73 -19.47
N ARG A 109 -10.40 -1.37 -18.49
CA ARG A 109 -11.29 -0.20 -18.55
C ARG A 109 -10.54 1.08 -18.92
N ARG A 110 -9.39 1.34 -18.31
CA ARG A 110 -8.59 2.54 -18.61
C ARG A 110 -8.00 2.54 -20.01
N ARG A 111 -7.84 1.38 -20.64
CA ARG A 111 -7.32 1.25 -22.01
C ARG A 111 -8.41 1.30 -23.07
N THR A 112 -9.60 0.79 -22.77
CA THR A 112 -10.69 0.67 -23.75
C THR A 112 -11.67 1.84 -23.74
N VAL A 113 -11.77 2.60 -22.65
CA VAL A 113 -12.71 3.72 -22.53
C VAL A 113 -12.00 5.05 -22.80
N GLY A 114 -12.29 5.69 -23.93
CA GLY A 114 -11.63 6.90 -24.41
C GLY A 114 -11.51 8.03 -23.37
N PRO A 115 -12.61 8.53 -22.78
CA PRO A 115 -12.54 9.59 -21.77
C PRO A 115 -11.71 9.22 -20.53
N VAL A 116 -11.77 7.95 -20.11
CA VAL A 116 -10.99 7.46 -18.97
C VAL A 116 -9.50 7.37 -19.33
N PHE A 117 -9.17 6.95 -20.55
CA PHE A 117 -7.80 6.89 -21.04
C PHE A 117 -7.18 8.28 -21.13
N LEU A 118 -7.92 9.27 -21.66
CA LEU A 118 -7.49 10.67 -21.74
C LEU A 118 -7.23 11.28 -20.36
N ALA A 119 -8.04 10.92 -19.36
CA ALA A 119 -7.83 11.34 -17.96
C ALA A 119 -6.72 10.55 -17.22
N THR A 120 -6.10 9.55 -17.85
CA THR A 120 -5.06 8.71 -17.22
C THR A 120 -3.67 9.29 -17.48
N THR A 121 -3.00 9.72 -16.41
CA THR A 121 -1.68 10.35 -16.48
C THR A 121 -0.54 9.34 -16.67
N ARG A 122 0.66 9.81 -17.05
CA ARG A 122 1.87 8.95 -17.07
C ARG A 122 2.19 8.39 -15.69
N ASN A 123 1.99 9.18 -14.65
CA ASN A 123 2.15 8.78 -13.26
C ASN A 123 1.19 7.64 -12.86
N ASP A 124 -0.08 7.70 -13.31
CA ASP A 124 -1.03 6.61 -13.10
C ASP A 124 -0.56 5.31 -13.77
N LYS A 125 -0.04 5.39 -14.99
CA LYS A 125 0.47 4.23 -15.73
C LYS A 125 1.67 3.60 -15.03
N MET A 126 2.61 4.42 -14.56
CA MET A 126 3.77 3.96 -13.77
C MET A 126 3.33 3.28 -12.47
N MET A 127 2.43 3.92 -11.72
CA MET A 127 1.86 3.34 -10.50
C MET A 127 1.20 1.98 -10.76
N TYR A 128 0.37 1.88 -11.82
CA TYR A 128 -0.26 0.62 -12.18
C TYR A 128 0.72 -0.48 -12.56
N ALA A 129 1.81 -0.13 -13.25
CA ALA A 129 2.85 -1.09 -13.61
C ALA A 129 3.57 -1.64 -12.36
N VAL A 130 4.00 -0.75 -11.46
CA VAL A 130 4.68 -1.14 -10.21
C VAL A 130 3.75 -1.95 -9.30
N LEU A 131 2.51 -1.50 -9.14
CA LEU A 131 1.51 -2.20 -8.32
C LEU A 131 1.18 -3.58 -8.90
N ALA A 132 0.95 -3.68 -10.22
CA ALA A 132 0.70 -4.97 -10.87
C ALA A 132 1.90 -5.91 -10.73
N GLY A 133 3.12 -5.41 -10.94
CA GLY A 133 4.34 -6.17 -10.75
C GLY A 133 4.47 -6.70 -9.32
N THR A 134 4.21 -5.85 -8.33
CA THR A 134 4.25 -6.23 -6.91
C THR A 134 3.25 -7.34 -6.59
N ILE A 135 2.00 -7.22 -7.06
CA ILE A 135 0.96 -8.23 -6.84
C ILE A 135 1.30 -9.55 -7.54
N VAL A 136 1.76 -9.50 -8.79
CA VAL A 136 2.15 -10.69 -9.56
C VAL A 136 3.33 -11.40 -8.91
N LEU A 137 4.35 -10.66 -8.46
CA LEU A 137 5.49 -11.23 -7.73
C LEU A 137 5.04 -11.88 -6.41
N GLY A 138 4.12 -11.26 -5.68
CA GLY A 138 3.58 -11.81 -4.43
C GLY A 138 2.82 -13.12 -4.66
N LEU A 139 1.90 -13.13 -5.64
CA LEU A 139 1.18 -14.35 -6.01
C LEU A 139 2.10 -15.44 -6.54
N ALA A 140 3.09 -15.08 -7.36
CA ALA A 140 4.09 -16.03 -7.86
C ALA A 140 4.91 -16.63 -6.71
N ALA A 141 5.31 -15.82 -5.72
CA ALA A 141 5.99 -16.30 -4.52
C ALA A 141 5.10 -17.27 -3.72
N THR A 142 3.81 -16.95 -3.54
CA THR A 142 2.84 -17.85 -2.87
C THR A 142 2.72 -19.17 -3.61
N VAL A 143 2.52 -19.16 -4.93
CA VAL A 143 2.37 -20.39 -5.73
C VAL A 143 3.67 -21.20 -5.71
N ALA A 144 4.83 -20.57 -5.92
CA ALA A 144 6.12 -21.26 -5.92
C ALA A 144 6.44 -21.88 -4.56
N ALA A 145 6.22 -21.15 -3.47
CA ALA A 145 6.47 -21.64 -2.12
C ALA A 145 5.59 -22.85 -1.77
N ASN A 146 4.31 -22.83 -2.18
CA ASN A 146 3.33 -23.84 -1.78
C ASN A 146 3.27 -25.06 -2.71
N VAL A 147 3.41 -24.85 -4.02
CA VAL A 147 3.22 -25.91 -5.02
C VAL A 147 4.54 -26.57 -5.40
N ILE A 148 5.65 -25.82 -5.40
CA ILE A 148 6.94 -26.28 -5.95
C ILE A 148 7.95 -26.54 -4.82
N GLY A 149 7.93 -25.74 -3.75
CA GLY A 149 8.97 -25.73 -2.72
C GLY A 149 8.67 -26.47 -1.41
N GLY A 150 7.50 -27.09 -1.25
CA GLY A 150 7.14 -27.80 -0.02
C GLY A 150 6.83 -26.89 1.20
N GLY A 151 6.61 -25.59 0.98
CA GLY A 151 6.31 -24.59 2.01
C GLY A 151 7.55 -23.82 2.45
N TYR A 152 7.67 -22.55 2.04
CA TYR A 152 8.72 -21.65 2.55
C TYR A 152 8.21 -20.84 3.73
N ASN A 153 8.84 -20.97 4.90
CA ASN A 153 8.47 -20.22 6.09
C ASN A 153 9.09 -18.81 6.10
N TYR A 154 8.36 -17.84 5.56
CA TYR A 154 8.77 -16.43 5.56
C TYR A 154 8.75 -15.78 6.96
N ARG A 155 8.17 -16.43 7.98
CA ARG A 155 8.09 -15.92 9.37
C ARG A 155 9.40 -16.05 10.14
N GLU A 156 10.32 -16.89 9.65
CA GLU A 156 11.65 -17.09 10.23
C GLU A 156 12.73 -16.19 9.63
N SER A 157 12.44 -15.49 8.51
CA SER A 157 13.44 -14.74 7.74
C SER A 157 12.97 -13.34 7.35
N VAL A 158 12.01 -13.26 6.41
CA VAL A 158 11.49 -11.98 5.88
C VAL A 158 10.76 -11.17 6.95
N SER A 159 9.98 -11.83 7.81
CA SER A 159 9.18 -11.14 8.84
C SER A 159 10.04 -10.56 9.98
N PRO A 160 11.01 -11.30 10.53
CA PRO A 160 11.97 -10.73 11.48
C PRO A 160 12.83 -9.64 10.84
N TRP A 161 13.26 -9.80 9.57
CA TRP A 161 13.98 -8.75 8.84
C TRP A 161 13.16 -7.46 8.76
N PHE A 162 11.90 -7.55 8.33
CA PHE A 162 11.01 -6.40 8.24
C PHE A 162 10.87 -5.68 9.58
N ARG A 163 10.68 -6.42 10.68
CA ARG A 163 10.59 -5.85 12.04
C ARG A 163 11.89 -5.19 12.48
N SER A 164 13.03 -5.81 12.19
CA SER A 164 14.37 -5.31 12.55
C SER A 164 14.64 -3.88 12.02
N VAL A 165 14.11 -3.54 10.84
CA VAL A 165 14.18 -2.19 10.26
C VAL A 165 13.51 -1.16 11.16
N PHE A 166 12.34 -1.49 11.72
CA PHE A 166 11.60 -0.60 12.63
C PHE A 166 12.17 -0.57 14.05
N TYR A 167 12.88 -1.61 14.48
CA TYR A 167 13.67 -1.60 15.72
C TYR A 167 14.98 -0.81 15.59
N LEU A 168 15.26 -0.25 14.41
CA LEU A 168 16.52 0.45 14.11
C LEU A 168 17.76 -0.44 14.31
N GLN A 169 17.59 -1.75 14.18
CA GLN A 169 18.64 -2.77 14.23
C GLN A 169 18.48 -3.72 13.05
N PRO A 170 18.65 -3.23 11.81
CA PRO A 170 18.38 -3.99 10.60
C PRO A 170 19.39 -5.14 10.46
N ASP A 171 18.87 -6.36 10.32
CA ASP A 171 19.70 -7.55 10.14
C ASP A 171 19.60 -8.07 8.69
N PRO A 172 20.58 -7.76 7.83
CA PRO A 172 20.56 -8.20 6.44
C PRO A 172 20.81 -9.70 6.27
N ASP A 173 21.31 -10.40 7.30
CA ASP A 173 21.61 -11.83 7.21
C ASP A 173 20.33 -12.66 7.15
N LEU A 174 19.23 -12.15 7.73
CA LEU A 174 17.89 -12.72 7.59
C LEU A 174 17.37 -12.75 6.14
N MET A 175 17.95 -11.96 5.25
CA MET A 175 17.61 -11.97 3.82
C MET A 175 18.53 -12.88 2.99
N THR A 176 19.53 -13.50 3.62
CA THR A 176 20.39 -14.48 2.95
C THR A 176 19.63 -15.80 2.74
N GLY A 177 19.77 -16.41 1.56
CA GLY A 177 19.06 -17.65 1.23
C GLY A 177 17.55 -17.52 1.00
N VAL A 178 16.96 -16.34 1.20
CA VAL A 178 15.54 -16.08 0.88
C VAL A 178 15.30 -16.34 -0.61
N PRO A 179 14.24 -17.08 -1.02
CA PRO A 179 13.97 -17.33 -2.43
C PRO A 179 13.78 -16.03 -3.21
N ILE A 180 14.30 -16.00 -4.44
CA ILE A 180 14.38 -14.78 -5.25
C ILE A 180 13.03 -14.08 -5.45
N LEU A 181 11.93 -14.83 -5.52
CA LEU A 181 10.58 -14.24 -5.67
C LEU A 181 10.18 -13.40 -4.45
N PHE A 182 10.52 -13.83 -3.23
CA PHE A 182 10.27 -13.04 -2.02
C PHE A 182 11.16 -11.80 -1.97
N GLN A 183 12.42 -11.92 -2.37
CA GLN A 183 13.33 -10.77 -2.47
C GLN A 183 12.81 -9.74 -3.49
N LEU A 184 12.43 -10.18 -4.70
CA LEU A 184 11.89 -9.32 -5.74
C LEU A 184 10.56 -8.69 -5.32
N HIS A 185 9.68 -9.43 -4.66
CA HIS A 185 8.44 -8.89 -4.10
C HIS A 185 8.73 -7.80 -3.06
N ALA A 186 9.63 -8.03 -2.10
CA ALA A 186 10.04 -7.04 -1.12
C ALA A 186 10.64 -5.78 -1.78
N LEU A 187 11.53 -5.94 -2.75
CA LEU A 187 12.11 -4.81 -3.50
C LEU A 187 11.03 -4.03 -4.26
N SER A 188 10.09 -4.72 -4.91
CA SER A 188 8.97 -4.07 -5.60
C SER A 188 8.05 -3.31 -4.65
N ALA A 189 7.84 -3.82 -3.43
CA ALA A 189 7.10 -3.14 -2.39
C ALA A 189 7.84 -1.87 -1.91
N LEU A 190 9.15 -1.93 -1.70
CA LEU A 190 9.96 -0.74 -1.36
C LEU A 190 9.84 0.34 -2.44
N VAL A 191 9.90 -0.04 -3.73
CA VAL A 191 9.65 0.89 -4.84
C VAL A 191 8.23 1.46 -4.80
N LEU A 192 7.23 0.63 -4.50
CA LEU A 192 5.83 1.07 -4.35
C LEU A 192 5.70 2.12 -3.24
N PHE A 193 6.35 1.93 -2.09
CA PHE A 193 6.40 2.91 -1.01
C PHE A 193 7.11 4.21 -1.43
N CYS A 194 8.22 4.14 -2.17
CA CYS A 194 8.89 5.33 -2.69
C CYS A 194 8.00 6.18 -3.61
N ILE A 195 7.23 5.56 -4.51
CA ILE A 195 6.38 6.30 -5.45
C ILE A 195 5.04 6.71 -4.84
N TRP A 196 4.63 6.09 -3.73
CA TRP A 196 3.35 6.30 -3.06
C TRP A 196 2.99 7.79 -2.85
N PRO A 197 3.83 8.62 -2.20
CA PRO A 197 3.49 10.01 -1.94
C PRO A 197 3.31 10.83 -3.21
N PHE A 198 3.80 10.38 -4.36
CA PHE A 198 3.73 11.11 -5.62
C PHE A 198 2.61 10.61 -6.54
N THR A 199 1.91 9.53 -6.17
CA THR A 199 0.87 8.90 -7.01
C THR A 199 -0.51 9.10 -6.42
N ARG A 200 -1.56 8.58 -7.08
CA ARG A 200 -2.90 8.59 -6.51
C ARG A 200 -3.06 7.69 -5.27
N LEU A 201 -2.06 6.88 -4.90
CA LEU A 201 -2.12 5.98 -3.74
C LEU A 201 -2.30 6.72 -2.39
N VAL A 202 -1.99 8.02 -2.34
CA VAL A 202 -2.22 8.89 -1.17
C VAL A 202 -3.65 8.82 -0.63
N HIS A 203 -4.63 8.47 -1.47
CA HIS A 203 -6.02 8.32 -1.04
C HIS A 203 -6.22 7.28 0.08
N MET A 204 -5.33 6.29 0.19
CA MET A 204 -5.37 5.28 1.26
C MET A 204 -5.28 5.91 2.65
N LEU A 205 -4.51 7.00 2.80
CA LEU A 205 -4.33 7.71 4.07
C LEU A 205 -5.55 8.58 4.46
N THR A 206 -6.53 8.70 3.56
CA THR A 206 -7.80 9.42 3.80
C THR A 206 -8.99 8.48 3.96
N ALA A 207 -8.76 7.26 4.45
CA ALA A 207 -9.84 6.37 4.85
C ALA A 207 -10.75 7.11 5.86
N PRO A 208 -12.06 7.22 5.59
CA PRO A 208 -12.96 8.10 6.35
C PRO A 208 -13.41 7.48 7.67
N ILE A 209 -12.48 6.98 8.50
CA ILE A 209 -12.78 6.30 9.77
C ILE A 209 -13.55 7.24 10.71
N GLY A 210 -13.14 8.51 10.78
CA GLY A 210 -13.81 9.53 11.60
C GLY A 210 -15.23 9.89 11.12
N TYR A 211 -15.66 9.44 9.94
CA TYR A 211 -17.03 9.66 9.47
C TYR A 211 -18.05 8.86 10.28
N VAL A 212 -17.66 7.73 10.86
CA VAL A 212 -18.53 6.85 11.66
C VAL A 212 -19.16 7.59 12.84
N THR A 213 -18.44 8.56 13.41
CA THR A 213 -18.88 9.35 14.58
C THR A 213 -19.13 10.83 14.25
N ARG A 214 -19.02 11.22 12.98
CA ARG A 214 -19.16 12.63 12.57
C ARG A 214 -20.63 13.04 12.51
N PRO A 215 -21.02 14.18 13.11
CA PRO A 215 -22.37 14.74 12.95
C PRO A 215 -22.71 14.98 11.47
N TYR A 216 -23.98 14.76 11.10
CA TYR A 216 -24.46 15.00 9.72
C TYR A 216 -24.30 16.45 9.30
N VAL A 217 -24.60 17.38 10.20
CA VAL A 217 -24.46 18.82 9.97
C VAL A 217 -23.19 19.30 10.66
N VAL A 218 -22.30 19.93 9.89
CA VAL A 218 -21.06 20.52 10.40
C VAL A 218 -21.10 22.02 10.24
N TYR A 219 -21.07 22.70 11.38
CA TYR A 219 -20.91 24.15 11.45
C TYR A 219 -19.43 24.48 11.49
N ARG A 220 -19.03 25.53 10.78
CA ARG A 220 -17.70 26.14 10.89
C ARG A 220 -17.89 27.57 11.37
N SER A 221 -17.21 27.93 12.46
CA SER A 221 -17.14 29.32 12.91
C SER A 221 -16.42 30.17 11.86
N ARG A 222 -16.59 31.49 11.94
CA ARG A 222 -15.76 32.42 11.17
C ARG A 222 -14.32 32.26 11.64
N ASP A 223 -13.44 32.04 10.68
CA ASP A 223 -12.00 31.99 10.92
C ASP A 223 -11.46 33.42 10.84
N GLU A 224 -10.60 33.80 11.80
CA GLU A 224 -9.92 35.10 11.77
C GLU A 224 -8.82 35.12 10.70
N HIS A 225 -8.31 33.93 10.31
CA HIS A 225 -7.30 33.78 9.27
C HIS A 225 -7.89 33.76 7.86
N LEU A 226 -7.42 34.67 7.01
CA LEU A 226 -7.71 34.68 5.57
C LEU A 226 -6.83 33.67 4.83
N GLY A 227 -7.21 32.39 4.91
CA GLY A 227 -6.59 31.33 4.14
C GLY A 227 -5.60 30.49 4.94
N MET A 228 -4.83 29.66 4.23
CA MET A 228 -4.06 28.57 4.83
C MET A 228 -2.68 28.97 5.37
N HIS A 229 -2.25 30.21 5.10
CA HIS A 229 -0.96 30.75 5.52
C HIS A 229 -1.19 31.89 6.50
N GLU A 230 -0.29 32.02 7.47
CA GLU A 230 -0.27 33.20 8.33
C GLU A 230 -0.11 34.46 7.49
N THR A 231 -0.88 35.49 7.83
CA THR A 231 -0.70 36.84 7.28
C THR A 231 0.73 37.27 7.56
N ARG A 232 1.47 37.60 6.50
CA ARG A 232 2.83 38.13 6.67
C ARG A 232 2.75 39.44 7.45
N ARG A 233 3.70 39.61 8.36
CA ARG A 233 3.86 40.84 9.16
C ARG A 233 3.76 42.08 8.26
N GLY A 234 2.89 43.03 8.61
CA GLY A 234 2.64 44.25 7.83
C GLY A 234 1.47 44.17 6.85
N TRP A 235 0.82 43.00 6.72
CA TRP A 235 -0.48 42.82 6.06
C TRP A 235 -1.60 42.60 7.07
N ASP A 236 -1.36 43.00 8.32
CA ASP A 236 -2.33 42.90 9.39
C ASP A 236 -3.53 43.81 9.09
N ARG A 237 -4.73 43.35 9.42
CA ARG A 237 -5.94 44.18 9.24
C ARG A 237 -5.87 45.37 10.18
N VAL A 238 -6.17 46.56 9.65
CA VAL A 238 -6.53 47.71 10.48
C VAL A 238 -7.82 47.33 11.20
N GLN A 239 -7.77 47.26 12.53
CA GLN A 239 -8.92 46.96 13.39
C GLN A 239 -9.91 48.12 13.38
#